data_AF-A0A2E3D7W3-F1
#
_entry.id   AF-A0A2E3D7W3-F1
#
_cell.length_a   1.000
_cell.length_b   1.000
_cell.length_c   1.000
_cell.angle_alpha   90.00
_cell.angle_beta   90.00
_cell.angle_gamma   90.00
#
_symmetry.space_group_name_H-M   'P 1'
#
loop_
_entity.id
_entity.type
_entity.pdbx_description
1 polymer ?
#
loop_
_entity_poly.entity_id
_entity_poly.type
_entity_poly.pdbx_seq_one_letter_code
_entity_poly.pdbx_strand_id
1 'polypeptide(L)'
;MRSNNKKNTILAAALRVVEREGANHLTLDAVAKKAGVSKGGLLYHFENKKALLKGMVDYLIETNDNKIMKHRTEGKLISAIAKEENQMTIAEKRASFALVAAAAEDRELLVPAKKYIKELFREIRNNSEYQDEAILLLLAIEGMRWLNILEINPMTTSQTREIHKLLQKRALET
;
A
#
# COMPACT_ATOMS: atom_id res chain seq x y z
N MET A 1 -6.50 3.35 25.29
CA MET A 1 -5.63 2.40 24.55
C MET A 1 -6.36 1.18 23.94
N ARG A 2 -7.40 0.56 24.54
CA ARG A 2 -8.06 -0.65 23.99
C ARG A 2 -8.83 -0.45 22.66
N SER A 3 -9.42 0.72 22.42
CA SER A 3 -10.24 1.01 21.24
C SER A 3 -9.44 1.00 19.91
N ASN A 4 -8.23 1.57 19.91
CA ASN A 4 -7.38 1.64 18.71
C ASN A 4 -6.90 0.26 18.25
N ASN A 5 -6.62 -0.65 19.19
CA ASN A 5 -6.22 -2.01 18.87
C ASN A 5 -7.36 -2.80 18.19
N LYS A 6 -8.60 -2.59 18.66
CA LYS A 6 -9.78 -3.24 18.06
C LYS A 6 -10.10 -2.71 16.66
N LYS A 7 -9.97 -1.39 16.45
CA LYS A 7 -10.06 -0.76 15.12
C LYS A 7 -9.05 -1.38 14.15
N ASN A 8 -7.77 -1.45 14.54
CA ASN A 8 -6.72 -2.03 13.70
C ASN A 8 -6.93 -3.53 13.44
N THR A 9 -7.47 -4.27 14.41
CA THR A 9 -7.86 -5.67 14.24
C THR A 9 -8.93 -5.84 13.17
N ILE A 10 -9.95 -4.97 13.16
CA ILE A 10 -11.00 -4.96 12.12
C ILE A 10 -10.40 -4.63 10.75
N LEU A 11 -9.51 -3.65 10.67
CA LEU A 11 -8.86 -3.26 9.41
C LEU A 11 -7.96 -4.36 8.85
N ALA A 12 -7.16 -5.01 9.71
CA ALA A 12 -6.35 -6.17 9.32
C ALA A 12 -7.22 -7.38 8.91
N ALA A 13 -8.38 -7.57 9.53
CA ALA A 13 -9.34 -8.58 9.10
C ALA A 13 -9.93 -8.24 7.73
N ALA A 14 -10.31 -6.98 7.50
CA ALA A 14 -10.84 -6.52 6.22
C ALA A 14 -9.84 -6.67 5.07
N LEU A 15 -8.57 -6.33 5.30
CA LEU A 15 -7.51 -6.55 4.29
C LEU A 15 -7.35 -8.03 3.95
N ARG A 16 -7.46 -8.93 4.93
CA ARG A 16 -7.44 -10.39 4.68
C ARG A 16 -8.65 -10.90 3.92
N VAL A 17 -9.81 -10.24 4.02
CA VAL A 17 -10.97 -10.55 3.16
C VAL A 17 -10.63 -10.15 1.73
N VAL A 18 -10.12 -8.93 1.51
CA VAL A 18 -9.72 -8.46 0.17
C VAL A 18 -8.62 -9.32 -0.45
N GLU A 19 -7.63 -9.71 0.34
CA GLU A 19 -6.51 -10.55 -0.10
C GLU A 19 -6.97 -11.93 -0.60
N ARG A 20 -7.95 -12.55 0.08
CA ARG A 20 -8.41 -13.91 -0.21
C ARG A 20 -9.57 -13.98 -1.19
N GLU A 21 -10.51 -13.05 -1.07
CA GLU A 21 -11.80 -13.09 -1.74
C GLU A 21 -11.94 -11.94 -2.77
N GLY A 22 -11.02 -10.96 -2.77
CA GLY A 22 -11.11 -9.79 -3.62
C GLY A 22 -12.01 -8.68 -3.05
N ALA A 23 -11.85 -7.46 -3.57
CA ALA A 23 -12.56 -6.28 -3.04
C ALA A 23 -14.09 -6.34 -3.19
N ASN A 24 -14.60 -7.09 -4.19
CA ASN A 24 -16.04 -7.27 -4.41
C ASN A 24 -16.74 -7.98 -3.25
N HIS A 25 -16.03 -8.87 -2.54
CA HIS A 25 -16.56 -9.61 -1.40
C HIS A 25 -16.41 -8.86 -0.07
N LEU A 26 -15.88 -7.63 -0.10
CA LEU A 26 -15.75 -6.80 1.09
C LEU A 26 -17.13 -6.29 1.54
N THR A 27 -17.69 -6.95 2.55
CA THR A 27 -18.93 -6.58 3.24
C THR A 27 -18.69 -6.42 4.74
N LEU A 28 -19.50 -5.59 5.41
CA LEU A 28 -19.40 -5.41 6.86
C LEU A 28 -19.58 -6.75 7.60
N ASP A 29 -20.44 -7.64 7.11
CA ASP A 29 -20.70 -8.95 7.72
C ASP A 29 -19.51 -9.90 7.53
N ALA A 30 -18.92 -9.96 6.34
CA ALA A 30 -17.71 -10.75 6.10
C ALA A 30 -16.55 -10.28 6.98
N VAL A 31 -16.39 -8.97 7.13
CA VAL A 31 -15.34 -8.36 7.97
C VAL A 31 -15.60 -8.62 9.45
N ALA A 32 -16.83 -8.45 9.94
CA ALA A 32 -17.20 -8.74 11.33
C ALA A 32 -16.89 -10.21 11.68
N LYS A 33 -17.32 -11.13 10.81
CA LYS A 33 -17.01 -12.57 10.93
C LYS A 33 -15.52 -12.83 10.94
N LYS A 34 -14.76 -12.23 10.03
CA LYS A 34 -13.29 -12.39 9.94
C LYS A 34 -12.55 -11.81 11.15
N ALA A 35 -13.05 -10.71 11.71
CA ALA A 35 -12.47 -10.03 12.86
C ALA A 35 -12.88 -10.65 14.21
N GLY A 36 -13.85 -11.57 14.22
CA GLY A 36 -14.40 -12.15 15.45
C GLY A 36 -15.16 -11.12 16.30
N VAL A 37 -15.82 -10.15 15.66
CA VAL A 37 -16.62 -9.12 16.33
C VAL A 37 -18.08 -9.19 15.88
N SER A 38 -19.00 -8.67 16.69
CA SER A 38 -20.39 -8.53 16.27
C SER A 38 -20.53 -7.41 15.22
N LYS A 39 -21.60 -7.47 14.41
CA LYS A 39 -21.94 -6.40 13.46
C LYS A 39 -22.07 -5.04 14.15
N GLY A 40 -22.74 -4.99 15.31
CA GLY A 40 -22.82 -3.77 16.12
C GLY A 40 -21.47 -3.28 16.63
N GLY A 41 -20.57 -4.20 17.02
CA GLY A 41 -19.21 -3.86 17.43
C GLY A 41 -18.34 -3.32 16.29
N LEU A 42 -18.57 -3.77 15.05
CA LEU A 42 -17.94 -3.21 13.87
C LEU A 42 -18.50 -1.82 13.55
N LEU A 43 -19.83 -1.67 13.55
CA LEU A 43 -20.52 -0.41 13.27
C LEU A 43 -20.16 0.71 14.25
N TYR A 44 -19.82 0.37 15.50
CA TYR A 44 -19.26 1.31 16.46
C TYR A 44 -17.97 1.99 15.98
N HIS A 45 -17.15 1.29 15.18
CA HIS A 45 -15.91 1.83 14.63
C HIS A 45 -16.06 2.34 13.19
N PHE A 46 -16.94 1.71 12.40
CA PHE A 46 -17.15 2.01 10.99
C PHE A 46 -18.65 1.95 10.68
N GLU A 47 -19.30 3.12 10.70
CA GLU A 47 -20.74 3.29 10.49
C GLU A 47 -21.26 2.69 9.16
N ASN A 48 -20.42 2.59 8.14
CA ASN A 48 -20.78 2.06 6.83
C ASN A 48 -19.53 1.54 6.07
N LYS A 49 -19.76 0.92 4.91
CA LYS A 49 -18.68 0.38 4.05
C LYS A 49 -17.70 1.45 3.59
N LYS A 50 -18.16 2.68 3.34
CA LYS A 50 -17.31 3.81 2.92
C LYS A 50 -16.35 4.21 4.05
N ALA A 51 -16.82 4.33 5.29
CA ALA A 51 -15.98 4.59 6.46
C ALA A 51 -14.94 3.48 6.68
N LEU A 52 -15.33 2.22 6.48
CA LEU A 52 -14.40 1.09 6.52
C LEU A 52 -13.32 1.19 5.44
N LEU A 53 -13.70 1.41 4.18
CA LEU A 53 -12.77 1.55 3.06
C LEU A 53 -11.77 2.69 3.30
N LYS A 54 -12.24 3.85 3.76
CA LYS A 54 -11.36 4.97 4.12
C LYS A 54 -10.36 4.56 5.21
N GLY A 55 -10.84 3.89 6.26
CA GLY A 55 -9.98 3.38 7.32
C GLY A 55 -8.95 2.36 6.83
N MET A 56 -9.31 1.52 5.86
CA MET A 56 -8.39 0.56 5.25
C MET A 56 -7.29 1.26 4.44
N VAL A 57 -7.63 2.31 3.70
CA VAL A 57 -6.64 3.11 2.95
C VAL A 57 -5.67 3.78 3.94
N ASP A 58 -6.19 4.43 4.98
CA ASP A 58 -5.39 5.07 6.03
C ASP A 58 -4.44 4.03 6.70
N TYR A 59 -4.94 2.83 7.00
CA TYR A 59 -4.17 1.75 7.62
C TYR A 59 -3.11 1.14 6.70
N LEU A 60 -3.38 0.99 5.40
CA LEU A 60 -2.38 0.55 4.43
C LEU A 60 -1.24 1.57 4.31
N ILE A 61 -1.58 2.85 4.25
CA ILE A 61 -0.58 3.92 4.21
C ILE A 61 0.31 3.84 5.46
N GLU A 62 -0.29 3.80 6.66
CA GLU A 62 0.45 3.75 7.93
C GLU A 62 1.32 2.48 8.04
N THR A 63 0.79 1.32 7.67
CA THR A 63 1.55 0.06 7.74
C THR A 63 2.70 0.02 6.74
N ASN A 64 2.48 0.51 5.51
CA ASN A 64 3.53 0.59 4.50
C ASN A 64 4.61 1.60 4.87
N ASP A 65 4.23 2.78 5.36
CA ASP A 65 5.17 3.82 5.81
C ASP A 65 6.03 3.31 6.97
N ASN A 66 5.44 2.63 7.95
CA ASN A 66 6.18 1.98 9.03
C ASN A 66 7.19 0.93 8.54
N LYS A 67 6.90 0.20 7.46
CA LYS A 67 7.85 -0.75 6.87
C LYS A 67 8.99 -0.05 6.13
N ILE A 68 8.65 0.97 5.31
CA ILE A 68 9.64 1.81 4.61
C ILE A 68 10.59 2.45 5.63
N MET A 69 10.07 3.02 6.71
CA MET A 69 10.87 3.71 7.72
C MET A 69 11.85 2.79 8.46
N LYS A 70 11.58 1.48 8.57
CA LYS A 70 12.55 0.50 9.10
C LYS A 70 13.75 0.29 8.18
N HIS A 71 13.63 0.64 6.91
CA HIS A 71 14.67 0.50 5.91
C HIS A 71 15.38 1.81 5.58
N ARG A 72 14.89 2.93 6.13
CA ARG A 72 15.46 4.25 5.88
C ARG A 72 16.79 4.41 6.59
N THR A 73 17.86 4.53 5.81
CA THR A 73 19.18 4.96 6.25
C THR A 73 19.55 6.25 5.50
N GLU A 74 20.20 7.21 6.19
CA GLU A 74 20.90 8.34 5.56
C GLU A 74 20.06 9.24 4.61
N GLY A 75 18.75 9.41 4.86
CA GLY A 75 17.92 10.34 4.08
C GLY A 75 17.42 9.80 2.72
N LYS A 76 17.87 8.62 2.27
CA LYS A 76 17.53 8.05 0.96
C LYS A 76 16.20 7.30 0.97
N LEU A 77 15.08 8.03 1.08
CA LEU A 77 13.73 7.45 1.10
C LEU A 77 13.44 6.55 -0.11
N ILE A 78 13.92 6.92 -1.31
CA ILE A 78 13.76 6.09 -2.51
C ILE A 78 14.42 4.71 -2.38
N SER A 79 15.58 4.62 -1.72
CA SER A 79 16.25 3.34 -1.47
C SER A 79 15.43 2.43 -0.55
N ALA A 80 14.80 3.01 0.48
CA ALA A 80 13.92 2.30 1.40
C ALA A 80 12.66 1.78 0.70
N ILE A 81 12.07 2.58 -0.20
CA ILE A 81 10.93 2.18 -1.03
C ILE A 81 11.31 1.01 -1.96
N ALA A 82 12.44 1.13 -2.67
CA ALA A 82 12.92 0.06 -3.56
C ALA A 82 13.22 -1.24 -2.81
N LYS A 83 13.64 -1.13 -1.54
CA LYS A 83 13.87 -2.28 -0.65
C LYS A 83 12.58 -2.91 -0.14
N GLU A 84 11.61 -2.11 0.28
CA GLU A 84 10.31 -2.60 0.74
C GLU A 84 9.53 -3.26 -0.41
N GLU A 85 9.53 -2.66 -1.60
CA GLU A 85 8.82 -3.21 -2.77
C GLU A 85 9.25 -4.65 -3.10
N ASN A 86 10.52 -4.97 -2.89
CA ASN A 86 11.06 -6.30 -3.13
C ASN A 86 10.76 -7.31 -2.03
N GLN A 87 10.29 -6.87 -0.86
CA GLN A 87 9.91 -7.72 0.25
C GLN A 87 8.40 -7.98 0.31
N MET A 88 7.60 -7.10 -0.29
CA MET A 88 6.15 -7.29 -0.38
C MET A 88 5.78 -8.56 -1.15
N THR A 89 4.88 -9.35 -0.59
CA THR A 89 4.30 -10.51 -1.25
C THR A 89 3.36 -10.10 -2.39
N ILE A 90 3.15 -10.98 -3.36
CA ILE A 90 2.17 -10.76 -4.45
C ILE A 90 0.77 -10.52 -3.86
N ALA A 91 0.42 -11.23 -2.77
CA ALA A 91 -0.87 -11.10 -2.11
C ALA A 91 -1.08 -9.70 -1.50
N GLU A 92 -0.07 -9.16 -0.79
CA GLU A 92 -0.11 -7.78 -0.25
C GLU A 92 -0.25 -6.74 -1.36
N LYS A 93 0.48 -6.91 -2.47
CA LYS A 93 0.41 -6.03 -3.64
C LYS A 93 -0.99 -6.04 -4.27
N ARG A 94 -1.55 -7.23 -4.51
CA ARG A 94 -2.91 -7.41 -5.03
C ARG A 94 -3.98 -6.83 -4.11
N ALA A 95 -3.87 -7.06 -2.80
CA ALA A 95 -4.83 -6.51 -1.83
C ALA A 95 -4.82 -4.98 -1.81
N SER A 96 -3.62 -4.38 -1.85
CA SER A 96 -3.46 -2.93 -1.93
C SER A 96 -4.07 -2.36 -3.21
N PHE A 97 -3.81 -3.01 -4.35
CA PHE A 97 -4.38 -2.61 -5.63
C PHE A 97 -5.92 -2.73 -5.66
N ALA A 98 -6.47 -3.86 -5.22
CA ALA A 98 -7.91 -4.09 -5.18
C ALA A 98 -8.62 -3.06 -4.29
N LEU A 99 -7.99 -2.64 -3.18
CA LEU A 99 -8.52 -1.58 -2.35
C LEU A 99 -8.50 -0.23 -3.06
N VAL A 100 -7.39 0.15 -3.70
CA VAL A 100 -7.30 1.41 -4.45
C VAL A 100 -8.30 1.44 -5.60
N ALA A 101 -8.47 0.32 -6.32
CA ALA A 101 -9.46 0.19 -7.39
C ALA A 101 -10.89 0.37 -6.86
N ALA A 102 -11.24 -0.30 -5.76
CA ALA A 102 -12.54 -0.13 -5.12
C ALA A 102 -12.75 1.29 -4.57
N ALA A 103 -11.68 1.92 -4.06
CA ALA A 103 -11.73 3.31 -3.61
C ALA A 103 -11.81 4.30 -4.77
N ALA A 104 -11.35 3.96 -5.98
CA ALA A 104 -11.36 4.85 -7.13
C ALA A 104 -12.76 5.17 -7.67
N GLU A 105 -13.74 4.34 -7.35
CA GLU A 105 -15.16 4.60 -7.64
C GLU A 105 -15.69 5.82 -6.87
N ASP A 106 -15.07 6.19 -5.74
CA ASP A 106 -15.39 7.35 -4.93
C ASP A 106 -14.16 8.23 -4.70
N ARG A 107 -14.13 9.40 -5.37
CA ARG A 107 -13.00 10.34 -5.31
C ARG A 107 -12.63 10.78 -3.89
N GLU A 108 -13.58 10.78 -2.95
CA GLU A 108 -13.32 11.15 -1.55
C GLU A 108 -12.50 10.09 -0.82
N LEU A 109 -12.67 8.80 -1.15
CA LEU A 109 -11.91 7.71 -0.57
C LEU A 109 -10.43 7.76 -0.94
N LEU A 110 -10.09 8.40 -2.07
CA LEU A 110 -8.70 8.59 -2.50
C LEU A 110 -8.01 9.82 -1.90
N VAL A 111 -8.72 10.67 -1.13
CA VAL A 111 -8.11 11.87 -0.53
C VAL A 111 -6.88 11.54 0.33
N PRO A 112 -6.89 10.52 1.20
CA PRO A 112 -5.70 10.15 1.97
C PRO A 112 -4.53 9.71 1.09
N ALA A 113 -4.79 8.90 0.07
CA ALA A 113 -3.77 8.45 -0.88
C ALA A 113 -3.17 9.62 -1.66
N LYS A 114 -4.00 10.57 -2.14
CA LYS A 114 -3.53 11.80 -2.80
C LYS A 114 -2.61 12.62 -1.90
N LYS A 115 -2.97 12.78 -0.62
CA LYS A 115 -2.15 13.48 0.36
C LYS A 115 -0.82 12.73 0.57
N TYR A 116 -0.87 11.43 0.80
CA TYR A 116 0.31 10.60 1.01
C TYR A 116 1.28 10.68 -0.18
N ILE A 117 0.81 10.48 -1.42
CA ILE A 117 1.65 10.56 -2.61
C ILE A 117 2.25 11.97 -2.78
N LYS A 118 1.49 13.03 -2.52
CA LYS A 118 2.00 14.41 -2.58
C LYS A 118 3.13 14.66 -1.58
N GLU A 119 3.02 14.13 -0.37
CA GLU A 119 4.06 14.24 0.66
C GLU A 119 5.28 13.38 0.31
N LEU A 120 5.06 12.15 -0.14
CA LEU A 120 6.11 11.22 -0.59
C LEU A 120 6.99 11.84 -1.69
N PHE A 121 6.37 12.42 -2.72
CA PHE A 121 7.09 13.11 -3.80
C PHE A 121 7.90 14.31 -3.28
N ARG A 122 7.31 15.10 -2.37
CA ARG A 122 8.01 16.24 -1.78
C ARG A 122 9.22 15.78 -0.97
N GLU A 123 9.06 14.73 -0.19
CA GLU A 123 10.11 14.21 0.67
C GLU A 123 11.27 13.63 -0.14
N ILE A 124 10.98 12.81 -1.15
CA ILE A 124 12.00 12.29 -2.07
C ILE A 124 12.75 13.44 -2.74
N ARG A 125 12.03 14.42 -3.29
CA ARG A 125 12.64 15.55 -3.98
C ARG A 125 13.54 16.39 -3.05
N ASN A 126 13.12 16.59 -1.80
CA ASN A 126 13.86 17.45 -0.87
C ASN A 126 15.07 16.76 -0.22
N ASN A 127 15.18 15.43 -0.29
CA ASN A 127 16.19 14.66 0.42
C ASN A 127 17.06 13.77 -0.49
N SER A 128 16.93 13.89 -1.82
CA SER A 128 17.78 13.20 -2.79
C SER A 128 18.76 14.18 -3.45
N GLU A 129 19.99 13.71 -3.70
CA GLU A 129 21.01 14.48 -4.42
C GLU A 129 20.58 14.65 -5.88
N TYR A 130 20.11 13.57 -6.50
CA TYR A 130 19.61 13.56 -7.87
C TYR A 130 18.07 13.49 -7.89
N GLN A 131 17.43 14.64 -7.64
CA GLN A 131 15.98 14.75 -7.44
C GLN A 131 15.13 14.10 -8.54
N ASP A 132 15.41 14.44 -9.81
CA ASP A 132 14.62 13.95 -10.95
C ASP A 132 14.81 12.45 -11.16
N GLU A 133 16.02 11.94 -10.91
CA GLU A 133 16.31 10.51 -10.95
C GLU A 133 15.53 9.77 -9.85
N ALA A 134 15.47 10.33 -8.64
CA ALA A 134 14.73 9.72 -7.54
C ALA A 134 13.23 9.58 -7.86
N ILE A 135 12.65 10.60 -8.50
CA ILE A 135 11.27 10.56 -8.97
C ILE A 135 11.11 9.56 -10.11
N LEU A 136 12.04 9.51 -11.08
CA LEU A 136 12.02 8.51 -12.15
C LEU A 136 12.05 7.08 -11.60
N LEU A 137 12.89 6.82 -10.59
CA LEU A 137 12.98 5.52 -9.93
C LEU A 137 11.66 5.16 -9.21
N LEU A 138 11.03 6.12 -8.52
CA LEU A 138 9.72 5.89 -7.90
C LEU A 138 8.68 5.51 -8.95
N LEU A 139 8.63 6.25 -10.07
CA LEU A 139 7.68 5.98 -11.16
C LEU A 139 7.95 4.63 -11.81
N ALA A 140 9.21 4.24 -11.98
CA ALA A 140 9.59 2.93 -12.51
C ALA A 140 9.19 1.78 -11.57
N ILE A 141 9.37 1.96 -10.26
CA ILE A 141 8.93 1.02 -9.22
C ILE A 141 7.41 0.84 -9.28
N GLU A 142 6.66 1.94 -9.28
CA GLU A 142 5.19 1.88 -9.38
C GLU A 142 4.76 1.22 -10.69
N GLY A 143 5.29 1.64 -11.84
CA GLY A 143 4.96 1.07 -13.15
C GLY A 143 5.21 -0.43 -13.21
N MET A 144 6.34 -0.90 -12.68
CA MET A 144 6.65 -2.32 -12.62
C MET A 144 5.69 -3.09 -11.70
N ARG A 145 5.33 -2.51 -10.55
CA ARG A 145 4.33 -3.08 -9.64
C ARG A 145 3.00 -3.27 -10.37
N TRP A 146 2.54 -2.28 -11.14
CA TRP A 146 1.30 -2.36 -11.92
C TRP A 146 1.30 -3.48 -12.94
N LEU A 147 2.37 -3.57 -13.75
CA LEU A 147 2.52 -4.63 -14.75
C LEU A 147 2.51 -6.03 -14.11
N ASN A 148 3.15 -6.17 -12.95
CA ASN A 148 3.21 -7.44 -12.22
C ASN A 148 1.87 -7.83 -11.58
N ILE A 149 1.16 -6.88 -10.95
CA ILE A 149 -0.14 -7.14 -10.31
C ILE A 149 -1.19 -7.55 -11.34
N LEU A 150 -1.18 -6.90 -12.50
CA LEU A 150 -2.10 -7.17 -13.61
C LEU A 150 -1.69 -8.37 -14.45
N GLU A 151 -0.54 -8.99 -14.16
CA GLU A 151 0.00 -10.14 -14.90
C GLU A 151 0.23 -9.88 -16.40
N ILE A 152 0.53 -8.62 -16.75
CA ILE A 152 0.79 -8.18 -18.13
C ILE A 152 2.25 -7.76 -18.34
N ASN A 153 3.14 -8.05 -17.37
CA ASN A 153 4.56 -7.81 -17.53
C ASN A 153 5.13 -8.76 -18.60
N PRO A 154 5.65 -8.24 -19.74
CA PRO A 154 6.17 -9.09 -20.82
C PRO A 154 7.55 -9.69 -20.49
N MET A 155 8.20 -9.24 -19.41
CA MET A 155 9.51 -9.74 -19.00
C MET A 155 9.40 -11.08 -18.28
N THR A 156 10.38 -11.96 -18.53
CA THR A 156 10.55 -13.16 -17.73
C THR A 156 10.83 -12.84 -16.25
N THR A 157 10.65 -13.82 -15.36
CA THR A 157 11.00 -13.70 -13.93
C THR A 157 12.45 -13.29 -13.72
N SER A 158 13.37 -13.78 -14.57
CA SER A 158 14.79 -13.43 -14.51
C SER A 158 15.02 -11.96 -14.88
N GLN A 159 14.46 -11.50 -16.00
CA GLN A 159 14.55 -10.11 -16.43
C GLN A 159 13.95 -9.15 -15.38
N THR A 160 12.77 -9.48 -14.85
CA THR A 160 12.13 -8.67 -13.80
C THR A 160 13.01 -8.55 -12.56
N ARG A 161 13.64 -9.66 -12.14
CA ARG A 161 14.56 -9.67 -11.01
C ARG A 161 15.80 -8.79 -11.27
N GLU A 162 16.36 -8.82 -12.48
CA GLU A 162 17.50 -7.98 -12.83
C GLU A 162 17.15 -6.50 -12.85
N ILE A 163 15.96 -6.11 -13.36
CA ILE A 163 15.52 -4.71 -13.28
C ILE A 163 15.27 -4.28 -11.83
N HIS A 164 14.67 -5.12 -10.99
CA HIS A 164 14.51 -4.83 -9.56
C HIS A 164 15.85 -4.59 -8.86
N LYS A 165 16.88 -5.40 -9.16
CA LYS A 165 18.24 -5.18 -8.62
C LYS A 165 18.84 -3.85 -9.13
N LEU A 166 18.66 -3.53 -10.40
CA LEU A 166 19.13 -2.27 -10.98
C LEU A 166 18.46 -1.06 -10.31
N LEU A 167 17.14 -1.10 -10.12
CA LEU A 167 16.39 -0.04 -9.43
C LEU A 167 16.88 0.15 -7.99
N GLN A 168 17.13 -0.94 -7.25
CA GLN A 168 17.70 -0.86 -5.91
C GLN A 168 19.10 -0.25 -5.88
N LYS A 169 19.97 -0.67 -6.80
CA LYS A 169 21.32 -0.12 -6.91
C LYS A 169 21.27 1.38 -7.19
N ARG A 170 20.51 1.81 -8.20
CA ARG A 170 20.37 3.22 -8.57
C ARG A 170 19.76 4.06 -7.44
N ALA A 171 18.77 3.52 -6.74
CA ALA A 171 18.16 4.19 -5.59
C ALA A 171 19.12 4.40 -4.41
N LEU A 172 20.17 3.59 -4.27
CA LEU A 172 21.24 3.81 -3.29
C LEU A 172 22.24 4.88 -3.74
N GLU A 173 22.38 5.09 -5.04
CA GLU A 173 23.31 6.05 -5.66
C GLU A 173 22.68 7.45 -5.84
N THR A 174 21.35 7.55 -5.70
CA THR A 174 20.53 8.76 -5.85
C THR A 174 20.33 9.53 -4.54
#